data_AF-A0A938IUI9-F1
#
_entry.id   AF-A0A938IUI9-F1
#
_cell.length_a   1.000
_cell.length_b   1.000
_cell.length_c   1.000
_cell.angle_alpha   90.00
_cell.angle_beta   90.00
_cell.angle_gamma   90.00
#
_symmetry.space_group_name_H-M   'P 1'
#
loop_
_entity.id
_entity.type
_entity.pdbx_description
1 polymer ?
#
loop_
_entity_poly.entity_id
_entity_poly.type
_entity_poly.pdbx_seq_one_letter_code
_entity_poly.pdbx_strand_id
1 'polypeptide(L)'
;MNLTTEKAAGVARAGEVDTIVNYKPAYITMGVMLVFYVGIRIYEQYFGWKAGLDSFAPEFQTYWMNLMWTELPLEFVAFCGIGGYLWKTRDRNIDAVAPREEMRRILTLIGWLAVYAFSVYWGASYFTEQDGTWHQTVIRDTDFTPSHIL
;
A
#
# COMPACT_ATOMS: atom_id res chain seq x y z
N MET A 1 16.90 -47.62 -14.89
CA MET A 1 16.51 -46.21 -15.07
C MET A 1 16.80 -45.52 -13.75
N ASN A 2 17.85 -44.70 -13.68
CA ASN A 2 18.44 -44.27 -12.40
C ASN A 2 17.68 -43.08 -11.80
N LEU A 3 17.57 -43.04 -10.46
CA LEU A 3 17.04 -41.93 -9.65
C LEU A 3 17.61 -40.55 -10.02
N THR A 4 18.81 -40.50 -10.58
CA THR A 4 19.45 -39.28 -11.08
C THR A 4 18.76 -38.70 -12.31
N THR A 5 18.18 -39.54 -13.17
CA THR A 5 17.46 -39.13 -14.38
C THR A 5 16.09 -38.55 -14.03
N GLU A 6 15.42 -39.07 -12.99
CA GLU A 6 14.15 -38.53 -12.46
C GLU A 6 14.36 -37.20 -11.73
N LYS A 7 15.46 -37.05 -10.98
CA LYS A 7 15.80 -35.79 -10.30
C LYS A 7 16.17 -34.70 -11.32
N ALA A 8 16.88 -35.05 -12.39
CA ALA A 8 17.18 -34.13 -13.49
C ALA A 8 15.90 -33.72 -14.25
N ALA A 9 14.96 -34.65 -14.47
CA ALA A 9 13.65 -34.34 -15.05
C ALA A 9 12.77 -33.48 -14.11
N GLY A 10 12.88 -33.66 -12.79
CA GLY A 10 12.19 -32.86 -11.78
C GLY A 10 12.73 -31.42 -11.68
N VAL A 11 14.04 -31.24 -11.81
CA VAL A 11 14.68 -29.91 -11.85
C VAL A 11 14.41 -29.20 -13.19
N ALA A 12 14.35 -29.94 -14.30
CA ALA A 12 13.95 -29.39 -15.59
C ALA A 12 12.47 -28.97 -15.63
N ARG A 13 11.56 -29.75 -15.01
CA ARG A 13 10.15 -29.36 -14.82
C ARG A 13 9.97 -28.19 -13.84
N ALA A 14 10.86 -28.03 -12.85
CA ALA A 14 10.83 -26.85 -11.98
C ALA A 14 11.22 -25.55 -12.72
N GLY A 15 11.93 -25.65 -13.84
CA GLY A 15 12.23 -24.54 -14.74
C GLY A 15 11.13 -24.21 -15.76
N GLU A 16 10.05 -25.00 -15.82
CA GLU A 16 9.05 -24.95 -16.90
C GLU A 16 7.96 -23.88 -16.69
N VAL A 17 7.98 -23.08 -15.60
CA VAL A 17 7.13 -21.87 -15.49
C VAL A 17 7.83 -20.72 -14.74
N ASP A 18 9.09 -20.41 -15.04
CA ASP A 18 9.74 -19.18 -14.53
C ASP A 18 9.29 -17.96 -15.36
N THR A 19 8.09 -17.47 -15.10
CA THR A 19 7.51 -16.31 -15.78
C THR A 19 8.27 -15.04 -15.42
N ILE A 20 8.94 -14.42 -16.40
CA ILE A 20 9.65 -13.14 -16.21
C ILE A 20 8.67 -12.03 -15.79
N VAL A 21 7.47 -12.02 -16.39
CA VAL A 21 6.44 -11.02 -16.11
C VAL A 21 5.45 -11.60 -15.10
N ASN A 22 5.38 -11.00 -13.91
CA ASN A 22 4.36 -11.34 -12.91
C ASN A 22 3.85 -10.08 -12.20
N TYR A 23 2.76 -9.51 -12.72
CA TYR A 23 2.09 -8.35 -12.11
C TYR A 23 0.95 -8.72 -11.16
N LYS A 24 0.71 -10.02 -10.91
CA LYS A 24 -0.35 -10.44 -9.97
C LYS A 24 -0.19 -9.79 -8.59
N PRO A 25 1.01 -9.70 -7.98
CA PRO A 25 1.17 -9.02 -6.70
C PRO A 25 0.77 -7.55 -6.77
N ALA A 26 1.18 -6.82 -7.82
CA ALA A 26 0.84 -5.42 -7.99
C ALA A 26 -0.68 -5.21 -8.10
N TYR A 27 -1.38 -6.02 -8.90
CA TYR A 27 -2.84 -5.92 -9.03
C TYR A 27 -3.57 -6.29 -7.74
N ILE A 28 -3.10 -7.29 -6.99
CA ILE A 28 -3.67 -7.65 -5.69
C ILE A 28 -3.50 -6.47 -4.72
N THR A 29 -2.30 -5.90 -4.63
CA THR A 29 -2.04 -4.74 -3.77
C THR A 29 -2.92 -3.56 -4.15
N MET A 30 -2.98 -3.18 -5.43
CA MET A 30 -3.85 -2.10 -5.90
C MET A 30 -5.34 -2.38 -5.62
N GLY A 31 -5.78 -3.63 -5.76
CA GLY A 31 -7.15 -4.03 -5.44
C GLY A 31 -7.48 -3.88 -3.95
N VAL A 32 -6.57 -4.31 -3.06
CA VAL A 32 -6.71 -4.13 -1.61
C VAL A 32 -6.71 -2.65 -1.25
N MET A 33 -5.80 -1.86 -1.82
CA MET A 33 -5.75 -0.41 -1.60
C MET A 33 -7.02 0.29 -2.09
N LEU A 34 -7.55 -0.11 -3.25
CA LEU A 34 -8.79 0.44 -3.78
C LEU A 34 -9.96 0.18 -2.83
N VAL A 35 -10.11 -1.06 -2.34
CA VAL A 35 -11.17 -1.41 -1.38
C VAL A 35 -11.00 -0.61 -0.08
N PHE A 36 -9.77 -0.45 0.40
CA PHE A 36 -9.46 0.35 1.58
C PHE A 36 -9.84 1.83 1.40
N TYR A 37 -9.36 2.49 0.35
CA TYR A 37 -9.64 3.90 0.10
C TYR A 37 -11.12 4.18 -0.20
N VAL A 38 -11.79 3.29 -0.94
CA VAL A 38 -13.25 3.41 -1.14
C VAL A 38 -14.00 3.19 0.18
N GLY A 39 -13.54 2.27 1.02
CA GLY A 39 -14.09 2.06 2.36
C GLY A 39 -13.97 3.32 3.24
N ILE A 40 -12.79 3.94 3.25
CA ILE A 40 -12.54 5.23 3.92
C ILE A 40 -13.46 6.32 3.35
N ARG A 41 -13.57 6.41 2.02
CA ARG A 41 -14.42 7.39 1.36
C ARG A 41 -15.90 7.27 1.76
N ILE A 42 -16.37 6.04 1.96
CA ILE A 42 -17.73 5.76 2.45
C ILE A 42 -17.84 6.10 3.93
N TYR A 43 -16.82 5.76 4.73
CA TYR A 43 -16.75 6.08 6.15
C TYR A 43 -16.86 7.59 6.38
N GLU A 44 -16.05 8.40 5.70
CA GLU A 44 -16.10 9.85 5.83
C GLU A 44 -17.39 10.45 5.27
N GLN A 45 -18.00 9.84 4.24
CA GLN A 45 -19.29 10.30 3.73
C GLN A 45 -20.38 10.24 4.80
N TYR A 46 -20.29 9.30 5.73
CA TYR A 46 -21.27 9.14 6.80
C TYR A 46 -20.86 9.89 8.07
N PHE A 47 -19.65 9.62 8.57
CA PHE A 47 -19.16 10.17 9.83
C PHE A 47 -18.64 11.60 9.72
N GLY A 48 -18.35 12.10 8.50
CA GLY A 48 -17.95 13.49 8.29
C GLY A 48 -19.09 14.44 8.68
N TRP A 49 -20.29 14.16 8.18
CA TRP A 49 -21.49 14.97 8.51
C TRP A 49 -22.04 14.70 9.91
N LYS A 50 -21.91 13.46 10.40
CA LYS A 50 -22.51 13.07 11.68
C LYS A 50 -21.64 13.42 12.89
N ALA A 51 -20.33 13.30 12.76
CA ALA A 51 -19.39 13.35 13.89
C ALA A 51 -18.08 14.07 13.58
N GLY A 52 -17.96 14.73 12.42
CA GLY A 52 -16.74 15.41 11.96
C GLY A 52 -16.81 16.95 11.96
N LEU A 53 -17.96 17.53 12.30
CA LEU A 53 -18.21 18.98 12.22
C LEU A 53 -17.78 19.76 13.47
N ASP A 54 -17.76 19.12 14.65
CA ASP A 54 -17.36 19.72 15.92
C ASP A 54 -16.31 18.82 16.59
N SER A 55 -15.09 19.33 16.73
CA SER A 55 -13.96 18.56 17.28
C SER A 55 -13.97 18.46 18.82
N PHE A 56 -14.76 19.28 19.50
CA PHE A 56 -14.91 19.25 20.96
C PHE A 56 -15.93 18.20 21.41
N ALA A 57 -16.74 17.69 20.49
CA ALA A 57 -17.70 16.64 20.75
C ALA A 57 -16.99 15.30 21.07
N PRO A 58 -17.48 14.52 22.06
CA PRO A 58 -16.87 13.23 22.41
C PRO A 58 -16.95 12.20 21.27
N GLU A 59 -17.90 12.33 20.36
CA GLU A 59 -18.02 11.52 19.15
C GLU A 59 -16.81 11.69 18.24
N PHE A 60 -16.24 12.91 18.15
CA PHE A 60 -15.05 13.18 17.35
C PHE A 60 -13.85 12.35 17.83
N GLN A 61 -13.72 12.19 19.15
CA GLN A 61 -12.68 11.34 19.72
C GLN A 61 -12.83 9.87 19.29
N THR A 62 -14.07 9.39 19.24
CA THR A 62 -14.37 7.99 18.93
C THR A 62 -14.17 7.66 17.45
N TYR A 63 -14.61 8.54 16.56
CA TYR A 63 -14.64 8.28 15.11
C TYR A 63 -13.43 8.84 14.35
N TRP A 64 -12.81 9.93 14.82
CA TRP A 64 -11.72 10.59 14.09
C TRP A 64 -10.40 10.48 14.83
N MET A 65 -10.32 10.87 16.10
CA MET A 65 -9.03 10.83 16.82
C MET A 65 -8.52 9.41 17.04
N ASN A 66 -9.40 8.43 17.29
CA ASN A 66 -8.97 7.03 17.36
C ASN A 66 -8.38 6.53 16.03
N LEU A 67 -8.85 7.03 14.89
CA LEU A 67 -8.32 6.69 13.57
C LEU A 67 -6.88 7.22 13.44
N MET A 68 -6.69 8.50 13.74
CA MET A 68 -5.36 9.15 13.77
C MET A 68 -4.37 8.44 14.71
N TRP A 69 -4.80 8.14 15.94
CA TRP A 69 -3.95 7.46 16.91
C TRP A 69 -3.66 6.00 16.55
N THR A 70 -4.47 5.40 15.68
CA THR A 70 -4.24 4.03 15.18
C THR A 70 -3.32 4.02 13.97
N GLU A 71 -3.52 4.92 13.00
CA GLU A 71 -2.78 4.90 11.73
C GLU A 71 -1.31 5.27 11.92
N LEU A 72 -0.99 6.31 12.70
CA LEU A 72 0.39 6.77 12.89
C LEU A 72 1.34 5.66 13.39
N PRO A 73 1.05 4.94 14.49
CA PRO A 73 1.92 3.83 14.91
C PRO A 73 1.86 2.65 13.95
N LEU A 74 0.71 2.36 13.34
CA LEU A 74 0.57 1.26 12.39
C LEU A 74 1.43 1.48 11.14
N GLU A 75 1.42 2.68 10.59
CA GLU A 75 2.23 3.10 9.45
C GLU A 75 3.72 3.07 9.79
N PHE A 76 4.10 3.56 10.97
CA PHE A 76 5.49 3.52 11.41
C PHE A 76 6.00 2.07 11.53
N VAL A 77 5.20 1.17 12.11
CA VAL A 77 5.51 -0.25 12.21
C VAL A 77 5.56 -0.90 10.83
N ALA A 78 4.62 -0.58 9.93
CA ALA A 78 4.59 -1.09 8.57
C ALA A 78 5.84 -0.65 7.78
N PHE A 79 6.23 0.62 7.88
CA PHE A 79 7.45 1.16 7.27
C PHE A 79 8.70 0.43 7.75
N CYS A 80 8.87 0.31 9.08
CA CYS A 80 9.98 -0.42 9.68
C CYS A 80 9.98 -1.90 9.28
N GLY A 81 8.80 -2.53 9.24
CA GLY A 81 8.62 -3.93 8.88
C GLY A 81 8.98 -4.23 7.43
N ILE A 82 8.44 -3.46 6.49
CA ILE A 82 8.71 -3.63 5.06
C ILE A 82 10.17 -3.29 4.75
N GLY A 83 10.67 -2.14 5.24
CA GLY A 83 12.06 -1.74 5.04
C GLY A 83 13.06 -2.74 5.64
N GLY A 84 12.79 -3.18 6.87
CA GLY A 84 13.59 -4.21 7.55
C GLY A 84 13.56 -5.55 6.81
N TYR A 85 12.40 -5.98 6.33
CA TYR A 85 12.25 -7.21 5.55
C TYR A 85 13.07 -7.15 4.26
N LEU A 86 12.87 -6.11 3.43
CA LEU A 86 13.58 -5.96 2.15
C LEU A 86 15.10 -5.90 2.34
N TRP A 87 15.57 -5.23 3.39
CA TRP A 87 16.99 -5.19 3.72
C TRP A 87 17.53 -6.55 4.16
N LYS A 88 16.78 -7.31 4.97
CA LYS A 88 17.18 -8.63 5.43
C LYS A 88 17.19 -9.66 4.30
N THR A 89 16.24 -9.57 3.36
CA THR A 89 16.14 -10.47 2.19
C THR A 89 16.95 -9.98 0.99
N ARG A 90 17.78 -8.94 1.14
CA ARG A 90 18.58 -8.42 0.03
C ARG A 90 19.51 -9.49 -0.53
N ASP A 91 19.71 -9.46 -1.85
CA ASP A 91 20.73 -10.26 -2.50
C ASP A 91 22.12 -9.78 -2.06
N ARG A 92 22.97 -10.69 -1.59
CA ARG A 92 24.32 -10.38 -1.11
C ARG A 92 25.37 -10.45 -2.21
N ASN A 93 25.04 -11.04 -3.36
CA ASN A 93 25.95 -11.19 -4.49
C ASN A 93 25.31 -10.61 -5.76
N ILE A 94 25.00 -9.31 -5.71
CA ILE A 94 24.26 -8.61 -6.77
C ILE A 94 24.99 -8.64 -8.12
N ASP A 95 26.33 -8.61 -8.11
CA ASP A 95 27.16 -8.56 -9.32
C ASP A 95 27.12 -9.87 -10.14
N ALA A 96 26.68 -10.97 -9.53
CA ALA A 96 26.59 -12.28 -10.18
C ALA A 96 25.17 -12.61 -10.70
N VAL A 97 24.25 -11.63 -10.70
CA VAL A 97 22.88 -11.86 -11.19
C VAL A 97 22.88 -12.15 -12.70
N ALA A 98 22.15 -13.19 -13.12
CA ALA A 98 22.00 -13.51 -14.53
C ALA A 98 21.07 -12.48 -15.23
N PRO A 99 21.31 -12.13 -16.51
CA PRO A 99 20.50 -11.11 -17.22
C PRO A 99 18.99 -11.39 -17.23
N ARG A 100 18.59 -12.67 -17.26
CA ARG A 100 17.17 -13.07 -17.19
C ARG A 100 16.55 -12.73 -15.83
N GLU A 101 17.27 -13.01 -14.75
CA GLU A 101 16.82 -12.74 -13.38
C GLU A 101 16.81 -11.23 -13.11
N GLU A 102 17.79 -10.51 -13.63
CA GLU A 102 17.80 -9.05 -13.61
C GLU A 102 16.54 -8.47 -14.27
N MET A 103 16.19 -8.94 -15.47
CA MET A 103 14.96 -8.51 -16.17
C MET A 103 13.69 -8.80 -15.34
N ARG A 104 13.59 -9.98 -14.71
CA ARG A 104 12.47 -10.32 -13.82
C ARG A 104 12.38 -9.36 -12.62
N ARG A 105 13.52 -9.01 -12.01
CA ARG A 105 13.60 -8.07 -10.88
C ARG A 105 13.23 -6.65 -11.31
N ILE A 106 13.68 -6.19 -12.48
CA ILE A 106 13.30 -4.89 -13.05
C ILE A 106 11.80 -4.81 -13.33
N LEU A 107 11.20 -5.86 -13.90
CA LEU A 107 9.76 -5.90 -14.14
C LEU A 107 8.96 -5.94 -12.83
N THR A 108 9.48 -6.61 -11.80
CA THR A 108 8.91 -6.54 -10.45
C THR A 108 8.99 -5.13 -9.88
N LEU A 109 10.12 -4.42 -10.06
CA LEU A 109 10.28 -3.03 -9.66
C LEU A 109 9.28 -2.11 -10.39
N ILE A 110 9.03 -2.33 -11.69
CA ILE A 110 7.97 -1.60 -12.41
C ILE A 110 6.59 -1.85 -11.77
N GLY A 111 6.32 -3.06 -11.29
CA GLY A 111 5.13 -3.35 -10.50
C GLY A 111 5.04 -2.53 -9.20
N TRP A 112 6.16 -2.38 -8.47
CA TRP A 112 6.24 -1.49 -7.30
C TRP A 112 5.99 -0.02 -7.67
N LEU A 113 6.56 0.44 -8.78
CA LEU A 113 6.35 1.82 -9.25
C LEU A 113 4.90 2.09 -9.66
N ALA A 114 4.22 1.10 -10.25
CA ALA A 114 2.79 1.21 -10.56
C ALA A 114 1.94 1.32 -9.29
N VAL A 115 2.22 0.51 -8.26
CA VAL A 115 1.57 0.63 -6.94
C VAL A 115 1.87 1.99 -6.33
N TYR A 116 3.12 2.45 -6.37
CA TYR A 116 3.50 3.78 -5.86
C TYR A 116 2.74 4.91 -6.56
N ALA A 117 2.68 4.92 -7.89
CA ALA A 117 1.93 5.93 -8.65
C ALA A 117 0.43 5.90 -8.29
N PHE A 118 -0.14 4.71 -8.09
CA PHE A 118 -1.51 4.56 -7.63
C PHE A 118 -1.73 5.14 -6.22
N SER A 119 -0.81 4.88 -5.28
CA SER A 119 -0.86 5.49 -3.94
C SER A 119 -0.75 7.02 -4.00
N VAL A 120 0.14 7.54 -4.84
CA VAL A 120 0.32 8.99 -5.04
C VAL A 120 -0.95 9.64 -5.59
N TYR A 121 -1.66 8.98 -6.52
CA TYR A 121 -2.95 9.48 -7.00
C TYR A 121 -3.95 9.69 -5.84
N TRP A 122 -4.09 8.71 -4.94
CA TRP A 122 -5.01 8.86 -3.81
C TRP A 122 -4.56 9.96 -2.85
N GLY A 123 -3.32 9.91 -2.38
CA GLY A 123 -2.83 10.87 -1.38
C GLY A 123 -2.71 12.30 -1.93
N ALA A 124 -2.00 12.46 -3.06
CA ALA A 124 -1.61 13.78 -3.58
C ALA A 124 -2.60 14.41 -4.56
N SER A 125 -3.63 13.67 -5.00
CA SER A 125 -4.71 14.24 -5.83
C SER A 125 -6.06 14.08 -5.14
N TYR A 126 -6.54 12.86 -4.93
CA TYR A 126 -7.91 12.66 -4.44
C TYR A 126 -8.16 13.28 -3.06
N PHE A 127 -7.42 12.83 -2.02
CA PHE A 127 -7.60 13.31 -0.65
C PHE A 127 -7.10 14.76 -0.49
N THR A 128 -6.05 15.15 -1.22
CA THR A 128 -5.56 16.53 -1.22
C THR A 128 -6.59 17.52 -1.77
N GLU A 129 -7.20 17.28 -2.92
CA GLU A 129 -8.23 18.19 -3.47
C GLU A 129 -9.55 18.10 -2.70
N GLN A 130 -9.84 16.96 -2.07
CA GLN A 130 -10.98 16.81 -1.18
C GLN A 130 -10.91 17.73 0.03
N ASP A 131 -9.73 17.92 0.62
CA ASP A 131 -9.56 18.88 1.72
C ASP A 131 -9.93 20.32 1.27
N GLY A 132 -9.67 20.65 0.00
CA GLY A 132 -10.11 21.90 -0.61
C GLY A 132 -11.62 22.13 -0.51
N THR A 133 -12.45 21.10 -0.73
CA THR A 133 -13.92 21.24 -0.54
C THR A 133 -14.32 21.22 0.93
N TRP A 134 -13.56 20.56 1.80
CA TRP A 134 -13.83 20.56 3.25
C TRP A 134 -13.60 21.94 3.86
N HIS A 135 -12.57 22.66 3.41
CA HIS A 135 -12.33 24.06 3.78
C HIS A 135 -13.46 25.02 3.40
N GLN A 136 -14.29 24.68 2.40
CA GLN A 136 -15.49 25.46 2.06
C GLN A 136 -16.73 25.04 2.87
N THR A 137 -16.61 23.99 3.67
CA THR A 137 -17.73 23.40 4.44
C THR A 137 -17.69 23.81 5.90
N VAL A 138 -16.50 23.92 6.51
CA VAL A 138 -16.34 24.18 7.94
C VAL A 138 -15.46 25.39 8.24
N ILE A 139 -15.72 26.03 9.38
CA ILE A 139 -14.75 26.89 10.04
C ILE A 139 -14.01 25.98 11.02
N ARG A 140 -12.70 25.86 10.85
CA ARG A 140 -11.90 24.83 11.52
C ARG A 140 -11.77 25.09 13.02
N ASP A 141 -12.11 24.08 13.83
CA ASP A 141 -11.84 24.07 15.26
C ASP A 141 -10.37 23.76 15.59
N THR A 142 -9.72 22.96 14.72
CA THR A 142 -8.35 22.45 14.89
C THR A 142 -7.74 22.11 13.53
N ASP A 143 -6.45 21.76 13.53
CA ASP A 143 -5.76 21.23 12.36
C ASP A 143 -6.05 19.75 12.09
N PHE A 144 -6.59 19.03 13.06
CA PHE A 144 -7.07 17.67 12.89
C PHE A 144 -8.53 17.65 12.47
N THR A 145 -8.82 18.01 11.22
CA THR A 145 -10.16 17.81 10.63
C THR A 145 -10.26 16.39 10.06
N PRO A 146 -11.48 15.89 9.77
CA PRO A 146 -11.66 14.63 9.03
C PRO A 146 -10.77 14.52 7.79
N SER A 147 -10.70 15.57 6.98
CA SER A 147 -9.89 15.63 5.75
C SER A 147 -8.38 15.71 5.95
N HIS A 148 -7.88 16.19 7.10
CA HIS A 148 -6.44 16.20 7.39
C HIS A 148 -5.95 14.90 8.03
N ILE A 149 -6.86 14.14 8.65
CA ILE A 149 -6.53 12.83 9.23
C ILE A 149 -6.37 11.79 8.11
N LEU A 150 -7.19 11.88 7.05
CA LEU A 150 -7.13 10.99 5.89
C LEU A 150 -6.04 11.39 4.89
#